data_AF-A0A2T3INY7-F1
#
_entry.id   AF-A0A2T3INY7-F1
#
_cell.length_a   1.000
_cell.length_b   1.000
_cell.length_c   1.000
_cell.angle_alpha   90.00
_cell.angle_beta   90.00
_cell.angle_gamma   90.00
#
_symmetry.space_group_name_H-M   'P 1'
#
loop_
_entity.id
_entity.type
_entity.pdbx_description
1 polymer ?
#
loop_
_entity_poly.entity_id
_entity_poly.type
_entity_poly.pdbx_seq_one_letter_code
_entity_poly.pdbx_strand_id
1 'polypeptide(L)'
;MFNVIKKPLLAALLLTPLASAIAKPVPENAQLEVNFTLPAIETTMYARPYVAVWVEDANRKPVRTVQLWVGKDEWLKDLRSWWRKVGRYDRELVDAVTSATRPAGEYKFVWDGLNDKGQPVEQGNYTFYVEVVREHGGRNYLRQKIELGENAFSHVIAPTEETGAIQLNYKL
;
A
#
# COMPACT_ATOMS: atom_id res chain seq x y z
N MET A 1 72.20 -21.29 5.05
CA MET A 1 70.78 -21.41 4.65
C MET A 1 69.92 -21.23 5.89
N PHE A 2 69.29 -20.05 6.07
CA PHE A 2 68.39 -19.79 7.18
C PHE A 2 66.96 -20.10 6.75
N ASN A 3 66.29 -21.02 7.48
CA ASN A 3 64.92 -21.41 7.20
C ASN A 3 63.97 -20.58 8.09
N VAL A 4 63.14 -19.73 7.48
CA VAL A 4 62.19 -18.87 8.19
C VAL A 4 60.82 -19.54 8.20
N ILE A 5 60.36 -19.98 9.37
CA ILE A 5 59.02 -20.53 9.58
C ILE A 5 58.03 -19.36 9.69
N LYS A 6 57.16 -19.20 8.69
CA LYS A 6 56.05 -18.23 8.74
C LYS A 6 54.89 -18.84 9.54
N LYS A 7 54.52 -18.22 10.67
CA LYS A 7 53.31 -18.56 11.43
C LYS A 7 52.06 -18.01 10.71
N PRO A 8 50.98 -18.79 10.54
CA PRO A 8 49.74 -18.26 10.00
C PRO A 8 48.99 -17.51 11.10
N LEU A 9 48.62 -16.25 10.85
CA LEU A 9 47.63 -15.53 11.65
C LEU A 9 46.25 -16.12 11.33
N LEU A 10 45.59 -16.74 12.30
CA LEU A 10 44.16 -17.01 12.23
C LEU A 10 43.40 -15.71 12.57
N ALA A 11 42.68 -15.15 11.59
CA ALA A 11 41.71 -14.10 11.83
C ALA A 11 40.42 -14.72 12.38
N ALA A 12 40.11 -14.48 13.66
CA ALA A 12 38.84 -14.86 14.26
C ALA A 12 37.73 -13.92 13.76
N LEU A 13 36.84 -14.43 12.91
CA LEU A 13 35.66 -13.70 12.43
C LEU A 13 34.62 -13.67 13.57
N LEU A 14 34.52 -12.55 14.29
CA LEU A 14 33.48 -12.34 15.30
C LEU A 14 32.11 -12.23 14.59
N LEU A 15 31.32 -13.30 14.62
CA LEU A 15 29.90 -13.25 14.29
C LEU A 15 29.18 -12.47 15.40
N THR A 16 28.93 -11.18 15.19
CA THR A 16 27.98 -10.46 16.01
C THR A 16 26.56 -10.88 15.59
N PRO A 17 25.72 -11.36 16.52
CA PRO A 17 24.33 -11.63 16.17
C PRO A 17 23.66 -10.29 15.87
N LEU A 18 23.10 -10.17 14.67
CA LEU A 18 22.28 -9.03 14.28
C LEU A 18 20.99 -9.11 15.11
N ALA A 19 20.96 -8.44 16.26
CA ALA A 19 19.75 -8.31 17.04
C ALA A 19 18.70 -7.59 16.18
N SER A 20 17.64 -8.31 15.78
CA SER A 20 16.48 -7.67 15.17
C SER A 20 15.85 -6.78 16.23
N ALA A 21 15.99 -5.47 16.09
CA ALA A 21 15.20 -4.53 16.86
C ALA A 21 13.73 -4.79 16.52
N ILE A 22 12.93 -5.20 17.51
CA ILE A 22 11.49 -5.33 17.35
C ILE A 22 10.97 -3.89 17.19
N ALA A 23 10.47 -3.55 16.01
CA ALA A 23 9.95 -2.22 15.75
C ALA A 23 8.67 -2.01 16.56
N LYS A 24 8.55 -0.83 17.17
CA LYS A 24 7.39 -0.46 18.00
C LYS A 24 6.12 -0.47 17.14
N PRO A 25 4.96 -0.96 17.62
CA PRO A 25 3.70 -0.82 16.88
C PRO A 25 3.29 0.65 16.76
N VAL A 26 2.50 0.98 15.74
CA VAL A 26 1.84 2.29 15.64
C VAL A 26 0.94 2.54 16.86
N PRO A 27 0.73 3.81 17.28
CA PRO A 27 -0.18 4.13 18.38
C PRO A 27 -1.58 3.56 18.15
N GLU A 28 -2.27 3.09 19.20
CA GLU A 28 -3.59 2.43 19.07
C GLU A 28 -4.69 3.33 18.50
N ASN A 29 -4.57 4.65 18.72
CA ASN A 29 -5.46 5.68 18.21
C ASN A 29 -5.06 6.17 16.80
N ALA A 30 -3.96 5.66 16.24
CA ALA A 30 -3.48 6.09 14.94
C ALA A 30 -4.45 5.71 13.82
N GLN A 31 -4.80 6.69 12.98
CA GLN A 31 -5.70 6.49 11.86
C GLN A 31 -5.19 7.25 10.63
N LEU A 32 -5.25 6.62 9.46
CA LEU A 32 -5.06 7.27 8.17
C LEU A 32 -6.43 7.51 7.52
N GLU A 33 -6.93 8.74 7.63
CA GLU A 33 -8.10 9.17 6.90
C GLU A 33 -7.73 9.49 5.45
N VAL A 34 -8.54 9.00 4.52
CA VAL A 34 -8.38 9.21 3.08
C VAL A 34 -9.63 9.89 2.53
N ASN A 35 -9.46 11.10 1.99
CA ASN A 35 -10.46 11.73 1.14
C ASN A 35 -10.08 11.43 -0.32
N PHE A 36 -10.97 10.73 -1.02
CA PHE A 36 -10.74 10.20 -2.35
C PHE A 36 -11.84 10.66 -3.30
N THR A 37 -11.48 11.25 -4.43
CA THR A 37 -12.45 11.79 -5.39
C THR A 37 -12.35 11.04 -6.71
N LEU A 38 -13.48 10.56 -7.21
CA LEU A 38 -13.64 10.11 -8.59
C LEU A 38 -14.27 11.25 -9.40
N PRO A 39 -13.59 11.81 -10.41
CA PRO A 39 -14.13 12.90 -11.19
C PRO A 39 -15.27 12.40 -12.09
N ALA A 40 -16.20 13.31 -12.41
CA ALA A 40 -17.13 13.07 -13.51
C ALA A 40 -16.35 13.16 -14.83
N ILE A 41 -16.45 12.13 -15.65
CA ILE A 41 -15.79 12.07 -16.96
C ILE A 41 -16.87 12.07 -18.03
N GLU A 42 -16.86 13.08 -18.89
CA GLU A 42 -17.79 13.19 -20.00
C GLU A 42 -17.40 12.19 -21.11
N THR A 43 -18.23 11.18 -21.30
CA THR A 43 -18.06 10.17 -22.34
C THR A 43 -19.42 9.58 -22.71
N THR A 44 -19.53 9.00 -23.91
CA THR A 44 -20.78 8.42 -24.42
C THR A 44 -21.21 7.18 -23.64
N MET A 45 -20.26 6.43 -23.09
CA MET A 45 -20.51 5.26 -22.23
C MET A 45 -19.62 5.33 -21.00
N TYR A 46 -20.19 5.78 -19.88
CA TYR A 46 -19.45 5.85 -18.62
C TYR A 46 -19.47 4.51 -17.88
N ALA A 47 -18.33 3.81 -17.89
CA ALA A 47 -18.09 2.68 -17.02
C ALA A 47 -17.61 3.18 -15.64
N ARG A 48 -18.17 2.63 -14.55
CA ARG A 48 -17.67 2.90 -13.21
C ARG A 48 -16.27 2.28 -13.07
N PRO A 49 -15.27 3.03 -12.57
CA PRO A 49 -13.92 2.52 -12.50
C PRO A 49 -13.78 1.45 -11.43
N TYR A 50 -12.81 0.58 -11.64
CA TYR A 50 -12.31 -0.38 -10.68
C TYR A 50 -11.22 0.34 -9.88
N VAL A 51 -11.23 0.17 -8.57
CA VAL A 51 -10.32 0.89 -7.67
C VAL A 51 -9.70 -0.11 -6.70
N ALA A 52 -8.37 -0.06 -6.58
CA ALA A 52 -7.65 -0.67 -5.47
C ALA A 52 -6.87 0.39 -4.72
N VAL A 53 -6.99 0.38 -3.39
CA VAL A 53 -6.20 1.20 -2.47
C VAL A 53 -5.52 0.27 -1.49
N TRP A 54 -4.20 0.31 -1.40
CA TRP A 54 -3.44 -0.58 -0.52
C TRP A 54 -2.18 0.08 0.01
N VAL A 55 -1.59 -0.54 1.02
CA VAL A 55 -0.34 -0.09 1.64
C VAL A 55 0.70 -1.19 1.53
N GLU A 56 1.94 -0.81 1.20
CA GLU A 56 3.11 -1.68 1.29
C GLU A 56 4.11 -1.18 2.33
N ASP A 57 4.85 -2.10 2.94
CA ASP A 57 5.98 -1.81 3.82
C ASP A 57 7.21 -1.30 3.04
N ALA A 58 8.28 -0.95 3.76
CA ALA A 58 9.56 -0.54 3.17
C ALA A 58 10.19 -1.60 2.23
N ASN A 59 9.81 -2.88 2.39
CA ASN A 59 10.28 -4.00 1.56
C ASN A 59 9.36 -4.25 0.34
N ARG A 60 8.38 -3.37 0.09
CA ARG A 60 7.37 -3.51 -0.98
C ARG A 60 6.49 -4.76 -0.81
N LYS A 61 6.32 -5.24 0.41
CA LYS A 61 5.36 -6.29 0.74
C LYS A 61 4.01 -5.65 1.02
N PRO A 62 2.91 -6.18 0.46
CA PRO A 62 1.57 -5.70 0.79
C PRO A 62 1.28 -5.96 2.27
N VAL A 63 0.69 -4.96 2.91
CA VAL A 63 0.37 -4.95 4.35
C VAL A 63 -1.14 -4.98 4.56
N ARG A 64 -1.87 -4.17 3.79
CA ARG A 64 -3.32 -4.02 3.88
C ARG A 64 -3.89 -3.64 2.52
N THR A 65 -4.95 -4.32 2.09
CA THR A 65 -5.87 -3.77 1.08
C THR A 65 -6.95 -2.96 1.80
N VAL A 66 -6.95 -1.64 1.62
CA VAL A 66 -7.83 -0.70 2.33
C VAL A 66 -9.17 -0.57 1.63
N GLN A 67 -9.16 -0.50 0.29
CA GLN A 67 -10.36 -0.50 -0.53
C GLN A 67 -10.17 -1.34 -1.79
N LEU A 68 -11.21 -2.08 -2.16
CA LEU A 68 -11.27 -2.79 -3.43
C LEU A 68 -12.68 -2.66 -4.01
N TRP A 69 -12.85 -1.77 -5.00
CA TRP A 69 -14.13 -1.56 -5.68
C TRP A 69 -14.07 -2.18 -7.05
N VAL A 70 -14.78 -3.28 -7.24
CA VAL A 70 -14.71 -4.09 -8.46
C VAL A 70 -16.10 -4.57 -8.85
N GLY A 71 -16.25 -4.86 -10.13
CA GLY A 71 -17.51 -5.33 -10.72
C GLY A 71 -17.39 -6.80 -11.07
N LYS A 72 -17.32 -7.09 -12.37
CA LYS A 72 -17.12 -8.44 -12.88
C LYS A 72 -15.66 -8.88 -12.68
N ASP A 73 -15.48 -10.12 -12.24
CA ASP A 73 -14.17 -10.75 -12.02
C ASP A 73 -13.23 -10.68 -13.23
N GLU A 74 -13.75 -10.70 -14.45
CA GLU A 74 -12.95 -10.71 -15.68
C GLU A 74 -12.01 -9.49 -15.81
N TRP A 75 -12.38 -8.37 -15.18
CA TRP A 75 -11.65 -7.11 -15.19
C TRP A 75 -10.84 -6.90 -13.90
N LEU A 76 -10.93 -7.78 -12.91
CA LEU A 76 -10.15 -7.65 -11.67
C LEU A 76 -8.63 -7.65 -11.96
N LYS A 77 -8.21 -8.43 -12.95
CA LYS A 77 -6.82 -8.50 -13.44
C LYS A 77 -6.29 -7.19 -14.03
N ASP A 78 -7.19 -6.25 -14.37
CA ASP A 78 -6.83 -4.98 -14.98
C ASP A 78 -6.27 -3.98 -13.96
N LEU A 79 -6.60 -4.15 -12.68
CA LEU A 79 -5.84 -3.61 -11.55
C LEU A 79 -4.48 -4.34 -11.45
N ARG A 80 -3.65 -4.18 -12.48
CA ARG A 80 -2.51 -5.03 -12.79
C ARG A 80 -1.50 -5.06 -11.65
N SER A 81 -1.22 -3.92 -11.04
CA SER A 81 -0.20 -3.82 -9.99
C SER A 81 -0.69 -4.50 -8.73
N TRP A 82 -1.91 -4.16 -8.28
CA TRP A 82 -2.53 -4.78 -7.13
C TRP A 82 -2.76 -6.29 -7.34
N TRP A 83 -3.28 -6.71 -8.49
CA TRP A 83 -3.53 -8.12 -8.82
C TRP A 83 -2.26 -8.97 -8.74
N ARG A 84 -1.14 -8.46 -9.27
CA ARG A 84 0.14 -9.16 -9.24
C ARG A 84 0.77 -9.23 -7.85
N LYS A 85 0.35 -8.37 -6.92
CA LYS A 85 0.89 -8.28 -5.56
C LYS A 85 0.04 -9.02 -4.53
N VAL A 86 -1.27 -8.92 -4.67
CA VAL A 86 -2.25 -9.38 -3.70
C VAL A 86 -3.23 -10.34 -4.36
N GLY A 87 -4.07 -9.82 -5.28
CA GLY A 87 -5.28 -10.54 -5.72
C GLY A 87 -5.07 -11.89 -6.39
N ARG A 88 -3.92 -12.12 -7.05
CA ARG A 88 -3.61 -13.42 -7.67
C ARG A 88 -3.35 -14.53 -6.65
N TYR A 89 -2.88 -14.19 -5.45
CA TYR A 89 -2.35 -15.17 -4.48
C TYR A 89 -3.30 -15.44 -3.32
N ASP A 90 -4.22 -14.53 -3.02
CA ASP A 90 -5.10 -14.62 -1.85
C ASP A 90 -6.55 -14.31 -2.23
N ARG A 91 -7.26 -15.33 -2.72
CA ARG A 91 -8.66 -15.22 -3.16
C ARG A 91 -9.61 -14.95 -1.99
N GLU A 92 -9.36 -15.55 -0.82
CA GLU A 92 -10.17 -15.34 0.37
C GLU A 92 -10.12 -13.88 0.82
N LEU A 93 -8.93 -13.27 0.80
CA LEU A 93 -8.78 -11.85 1.06
C LEU A 93 -9.55 -11.01 0.04
N VAL A 94 -9.46 -11.33 -1.26
CA VAL A 94 -10.23 -10.62 -2.30
C VAL A 94 -11.72 -10.63 -1.96
N ASP A 95 -12.29 -11.82 -1.73
CA ASP A 95 -13.71 -11.98 -1.45
C ASP A 95 -14.14 -11.22 -0.18
N ALA A 96 -13.25 -11.13 0.82
CA ALA A 96 -13.51 -10.42 2.08
C ALA A 96 -13.48 -8.88 1.95
N VAL A 97 -12.65 -8.33 1.05
CA VAL A 97 -12.44 -6.87 0.93
C VAL A 97 -13.14 -6.23 -0.27
N THR A 98 -13.64 -7.04 -1.21
CA THR A 98 -14.34 -6.57 -2.40
C THR A 98 -15.64 -5.84 -2.07
N SER A 99 -15.91 -4.77 -2.82
CA SER A 99 -17.17 -4.02 -2.83
C SER A 99 -17.55 -3.61 -4.26
N ALA A 100 -18.82 -3.27 -4.48
CA ALA A 100 -19.29 -2.83 -5.79
C ALA A 100 -18.62 -1.52 -6.26
N THR A 101 -18.37 -1.40 -7.56
CA THR A 101 -17.85 -0.17 -8.19
C THR A 101 -18.71 1.05 -7.86
N ARG A 102 -18.03 2.20 -7.74
CA ARG A 102 -18.61 3.47 -7.29
C ARG A 102 -18.70 4.47 -8.46
N PRO A 103 -19.75 5.32 -8.53
CA PRO A 103 -19.83 6.37 -9.55
C PRO A 103 -18.85 7.53 -9.27
N ALA A 104 -18.85 8.55 -10.11
CA ALA A 104 -18.20 9.82 -9.78
C ALA A 104 -18.74 10.39 -8.46
N GLY A 105 -17.86 10.98 -7.65
CA GLY A 105 -18.20 11.48 -6.32
C GLY A 105 -17.00 11.55 -5.37
N GLU A 106 -17.29 11.98 -4.15
CA GLU A 106 -16.32 12.06 -3.07
C GLU A 106 -16.54 10.92 -2.06
N TYR A 107 -15.45 10.26 -1.69
CA TYR A 107 -15.44 9.11 -0.81
C TYR A 107 -14.49 9.35 0.34
N LYS A 108 -14.91 8.94 1.55
CA LYS A 108 -14.08 9.00 2.75
C LYS A 108 -13.98 7.61 3.34
N PHE A 109 -12.76 7.21 3.67
CA PHE A 109 -12.50 5.95 4.36
C PHE A 109 -11.28 6.07 5.26
N VAL A 110 -11.16 5.16 6.20
CA VAL A 110 -10.12 5.17 7.23
C VAL A 110 -9.39 3.84 7.20
N TRP A 111 -8.06 3.91 7.28
CA TRP A 111 -7.25 2.77 7.68
C TRP A 111 -6.83 2.93 9.13
N ASP A 112 -7.09 1.90 9.92
CA ASP A 112 -6.88 1.80 11.37
C ASP A 112 -5.46 1.38 11.78
N GLY A 113 -4.53 1.32 10.81
CA GLY A 113 -3.17 0.86 11.07
C GLY A 113 -3.06 -0.65 11.33
N LEU A 114 -4.07 -1.45 10.97
CA LEU A 114 -4.00 -2.91 11.04
C LEU A 114 -3.59 -3.52 9.69
N ASN A 115 -2.86 -4.63 9.71
CA ASN A 115 -2.58 -5.42 8.51
C ASN A 115 -3.80 -6.28 8.11
N ASP A 116 -3.70 -7.04 7.01
CA ASP A 116 -4.78 -7.95 6.56
C ASP A 116 -5.12 -9.06 7.59
N LYS A 117 -4.25 -9.32 8.57
CA LYS A 117 -4.48 -10.26 9.68
C LYS A 117 -5.09 -9.60 10.93
N GLY A 118 -5.42 -8.31 10.87
CA GLY A 118 -5.97 -7.56 12.00
C GLY A 118 -4.96 -7.23 13.10
N GLN A 119 -3.65 -7.29 12.80
CA GLN A 119 -2.59 -6.95 13.77
C GLN A 119 -2.07 -5.53 13.51
N PRO A 120 -1.74 -4.76 14.55
CA PRO A 120 -1.12 -3.44 14.39
C PRO A 120 0.15 -3.53 13.55
N VAL A 121 0.31 -2.61 12.61
CA VAL A 121 1.54 -2.46 11.85
C VAL A 121 2.63 -1.82 12.71
N GLU A 122 3.88 -2.06 12.34
CA GLU A 122 5.03 -1.46 13.00
C GLU A 122 5.21 0.01 12.58
N GLN A 123 5.80 0.84 13.43
CA GLN A 123 6.21 2.18 13.04
C GLN A 123 7.30 2.12 11.97
N GLY A 124 7.26 3.04 11.01
CA GLY A 124 8.28 3.13 9.97
C GLY A 124 7.76 3.63 8.63
N ASN A 125 8.52 3.32 7.58
CA ASN A 125 8.26 3.77 6.23
C ASN A 125 7.29 2.84 5.50
N TYR A 126 6.26 3.44 4.90
CA TYR A 126 5.27 2.76 4.08
C TYR A 126 5.06 3.49 2.76
N THR A 127 4.42 2.81 1.83
CA THR A 127 3.92 3.44 0.61
C THR A 127 2.43 3.17 0.47
N PHE A 128 1.65 4.25 0.42
CA PHE A 128 0.23 4.23 0.07
C PHE A 128 0.10 4.19 -1.44
N TYR A 129 -0.74 3.30 -1.96
CA TYR A 129 -0.98 3.12 -3.39
C TYR A 129 -2.45 3.24 -3.73
N VAL A 130 -2.70 3.74 -4.93
CA VAL A 130 -4.01 3.77 -5.57
C VAL A 130 -3.86 3.31 -7.02
N GLU A 131 -4.70 2.39 -7.44
CA GLU A 131 -4.85 1.99 -8.84
C GLU A 131 -6.31 2.16 -9.23
N VAL A 132 -6.56 2.95 -10.29
CA VAL A 132 -7.90 3.22 -10.83
C VAL A 132 -7.91 2.86 -12.31
N VAL A 133 -8.87 2.05 -12.71
CA VAL A 133 -9.00 1.56 -14.08
C VAL A 133 -10.45 1.62 -14.53
N ARG A 134 -10.71 2.35 -15.61
CA ARG A 134 -12.04 2.41 -16.22
C ARG A 134 -12.08 1.53 -17.48
N GLU A 135 -13.15 0.75 -17.63
CA GLU A 135 -13.36 -0.06 -18.84
C GLU A 135 -13.42 0.86 -20.07
N HIS A 136 -12.59 0.56 -21.07
CA HIS A 136 -12.40 1.41 -22.26
C HIS A 136 -11.98 2.87 -21.97
N GLY A 137 -11.48 3.15 -20.76
CA GLY A 137 -11.08 4.48 -20.32
C GLY A 137 -9.61 4.57 -19.93
N GLY A 138 -9.31 5.52 -19.04
CA GLY A 138 -7.99 5.74 -18.52
C GLY A 138 -7.59 4.74 -17.43
N ARG A 139 -6.31 4.77 -17.12
CA ARG A 139 -5.67 3.99 -16.06
C ARG A 139 -4.71 4.88 -15.30
N ASN A 140 -4.88 4.97 -13.99
CA ASN A 140 -3.96 5.71 -13.14
C ASN A 140 -3.42 4.83 -12.01
N TYR A 141 -2.13 4.97 -11.77
CA TYR A 141 -1.39 4.30 -10.71
C TYR A 141 -0.60 5.35 -9.94
N LEU A 142 -1.00 5.56 -8.69
CA LEU A 142 -0.48 6.59 -7.80
C LEU A 142 0.21 5.94 -6.62
N ARG A 143 1.23 6.62 -6.10
CA ARG A 143 1.92 6.22 -4.87
C ARG A 143 2.34 7.43 -4.06
N GLN A 144 2.23 7.33 -2.75
CA GLN A 144 2.70 8.33 -1.82
C GLN A 144 3.48 7.63 -0.71
N LYS A 145 4.74 8.04 -0.50
CA LYS A 145 5.51 7.60 0.66
C LYS A 145 4.93 8.28 1.90
N ILE A 146 4.78 7.49 2.97
CA ILE A 146 4.29 7.95 4.26
C ILE A 146 5.15 7.34 5.38
N GLU A 147 5.23 8.02 6.51
CA GLU A 147 5.90 7.52 7.70
C GLU A 147 4.85 7.37 8.81
N LEU A 148 4.62 6.14 9.27
CA LEU A 148 3.70 5.85 10.35
C LEU A 148 4.46 5.82 11.67
N GLY A 149 4.03 6.62 12.63
CA GLY A 149 4.74 6.79 13.90
C GLY A 149 3.97 7.68 14.86
N GLU A 150 4.71 8.44 15.66
CA GLU A 150 4.16 9.32 16.70
C GLU A 150 3.90 10.75 16.22
N ASN A 151 4.12 11.03 14.93
CA ASN A 151 3.87 12.34 14.35
C ASN A 151 2.70 12.25 13.35
N ALA A 152 1.69 13.09 13.55
CA ALA A 152 0.62 13.30 12.59
C ALA A 152 1.15 13.95 11.30
N PHE A 153 0.52 13.66 10.16
CA PHE A 153 0.88 14.29 8.88
C PHE A 153 -0.34 14.49 7.98
N SER A 154 -0.17 15.36 6.99
CA SER A 154 -1.10 15.51 5.88
C SER A 154 -0.35 15.53 4.55
N HIS A 155 -0.89 14.83 3.55
CA HIS A 155 -0.38 14.84 2.18
C HIS A 155 -1.54 15.03 1.20
N VAL A 156 -1.24 15.70 0.09
CA VAL A 156 -2.15 15.84 -1.05
C VAL A 156 -1.48 15.24 -2.28
N ILE A 157 -2.13 14.24 -2.87
CA ILE A 157 -1.75 13.68 -4.17
C ILE A 157 -2.53 14.45 -5.23
N ALA A 158 -1.80 14.95 -6.24
CA ALA A 158 -2.38 15.72 -7.33
C ALA A 158 -3.41 14.89 -8.13
N PRO A 159 -4.47 15.54 -8.66
CA PRO A 159 -5.45 14.87 -9.50
C PRO A 159 -4.82 14.32 -10.79
N THR A 160 -5.50 13.33 -11.38
CA THR A 160 -5.20 12.73 -12.67
C THR A 160 -6.44 12.73 -13.57
N GLU A 161 -6.39 12.00 -14.68
CA GLU A 161 -7.56 11.78 -15.54
C GLU A 161 -8.68 11.01 -14.82
N GLU A 162 -8.35 9.94 -14.10
CA GLU A 162 -9.31 9.05 -13.43
C GLU A 162 -9.47 9.34 -11.93
N THR A 163 -8.74 10.30 -11.36
CA THR A 163 -8.83 10.66 -9.94
C THR A 163 -8.82 12.16 -9.73
N GLY A 164 -9.64 12.65 -8.80
CA GLY A 164 -9.48 13.98 -8.24
C GLY A 164 -8.29 14.02 -7.26
N ALA A 165 -8.12 15.15 -6.57
CA ALA A 165 -7.11 15.24 -5.53
C ALA A 165 -7.40 14.21 -4.42
N ILE A 166 -6.36 13.54 -3.94
CA ILE A 166 -6.46 12.58 -2.84
C ILE A 166 -5.77 13.18 -1.62
N GLN A 167 -6.49 13.29 -0.51
CA GLN A 167 -5.92 13.80 0.73
C GLN A 167 -5.73 12.65 1.70
N LEU A 168 -4.53 12.57 2.25
CA LEU A 168 -4.15 11.63 3.29
C LEU A 168 -3.95 12.43 4.58
N ASN A 169 -4.67 12.08 5.65
CA ASN A 169 -4.52 12.70 6.95
C ASN A 169 -4.27 11.61 7.99
N TYR A 170 -3.02 11.50 8.43
CA TYR A 170 -2.65 10.61 9.52
C TYR A 170 -2.81 11.34 10.84
N LYS A 171 -3.66 10.80 11.70
CA LYS A 171 -4.04 11.35 13.00
C LYS A 171 -3.67 10.39 14.11
N LEU A 172 -3.50 10.96 15.29
CA LEU A 172 -3.30 10.30 16.57
C LEU A 172 -4.40 10.81 17.50
#